data_AF-A0A517PPX4-F1
#
_entry.id   AF-A0A517PPX4-F1
#
_cell.length_a   1.000
_cell.length_b   1.000
_cell.length_c   1.000
_cell.angle_alpha   90.00
_cell.angle_beta   90.00
_cell.angle_gamma   90.00
#
_symmetry.space_group_name_H-M   'P 1'
#
loop_
_entity.id
_entity.type
_entity.pdbx_description
1 polymer ?
#
loop_
_entity_poly.entity_id
_entity_poly.type
_entity_poly.pdbx_seq_one_letter_code
_entity_poly.pdbx_strand_id
1 'polypeptide(L)'
;MARQPKLNWESARGKWKIEYRGKKYRFDGGLGKSDREAKRHAESEWKRLKAELDHEAIRNKPHRLEYEAVIAEWNTVLSWSVDHGDEVTAVLARDKLQDLTERLDNRVPPALCWADRFFAGPAPVEMDEHLKAEYVKQGLEPVRMVEGPVPFEQTLWQDRIEAQNKRTSQTGVDDTFTSNVETFLSEKRTEVSAGQLTAARADSLRVHLDIVMQFTGRTTSVCKVDAATLSGFRNHLLQQIAADKFSNSYAHDILSSFKSFLRWLANNTDKLEHLPKNIDDKKMRIAKKKGQTKVLEIAKVQEILKQATKRTKLYLLLGLNCAMTQQDMSDLHPDEVDWTAGIITRKRSKTNKYDSVPTVSYPLWEPTFELLKKEKSSDKERVLLTNTGKALKTEFLDASNKIQKTDAVRSSIRRLAKNAEIDFTLKMLKKTSASLIRNNRHYQGLESLFLDHAPLSMADRHYTTVPQDLLNEAVLWLGDELGVKDVFKALEQPDG
;
A
#
# COMPACT_ATOMS: atom_id res chain seq x y z
N MET A 1 -19.70 0.44 -0.94
CA MET A 1 -18.82 1.64 -0.98
C MET A 1 -19.69 2.88 -0.91
N ALA A 2 -19.53 3.70 0.13
CA ALA A 2 -20.21 5.00 0.18
C ALA A 2 -19.80 5.84 -1.04
N ARG A 3 -20.76 6.43 -1.76
CA ARG A 3 -20.47 7.31 -2.89
C ARG A 3 -19.63 8.47 -2.38
N GLN A 4 -18.52 8.77 -3.06
CA GLN A 4 -17.74 9.96 -2.71
C GLN A 4 -18.64 11.20 -2.82
N PRO A 5 -18.63 12.09 -1.82
CA PRO A 5 -19.47 13.27 -1.84
C PRO A 5 -19.03 14.16 -3.01
N LYS A 6 -19.99 14.51 -3.88
CA LYS A 6 -19.76 15.34 -5.07
C LYS A 6 -20.31 16.74 -4.84
N LEU A 7 -19.56 17.75 -5.28
CA LEU A 7 -20.02 19.14 -5.33
C LEU A 7 -21.10 19.28 -6.41
N ASN A 8 -22.22 19.87 -6.02
CA ASN A 8 -23.37 20.14 -6.88
C ASN A 8 -23.66 21.65 -6.90
N TRP A 9 -24.04 22.19 -8.06
CA TRP A 9 -24.42 23.60 -8.16
C TRP A 9 -25.83 23.82 -7.59
N GLU A 10 -26.01 24.83 -6.75
CA GLU A 10 -27.29 25.28 -6.22
C GLU A 10 -27.68 26.60 -6.87
N SER A 11 -28.42 26.51 -7.98
CA SER A 11 -28.78 27.67 -8.82
C SER A 11 -29.49 28.78 -8.05
N ALA A 12 -30.43 28.43 -7.16
CA ALA A 12 -31.20 29.38 -6.36
C ALA A 12 -30.35 30.30 -5.47
N ARG A 13 -29.11 29.90 -5.15
CA ARG A 13 -28.21 30.68 -4.28
C ARG A 13 -26.92 31.11 -4.97
N GLY A 14 -26.70 30.68 -6.22
CA GLY A 14 -25.43 30.89 -6.91
C GLY A 14 -24.22 30.31 -6.16
N LYS A 15 -24.38 29.14 -5.51
CA LYS A 15 -23.32 28.52 -4.69
C LYS A 15 -23.07 27.06 -5.05
N TRP A 16 -21.86 26.58 -4.80
CA TRP A 16 -21.57 25.15 -4.84
C TRP A 16 -21.89 24.52 -3.49
N LYS A 17 -22.58 23.37 -3.48
CA LYS A 17 -22.95 22.64 -2.26
C LYS A 17 -22.42 21.21 -2.24
N ILE A 18 -22.12 20.71 -1.05
CA ILE A 18 -21.76 19.31 -0.80
C ILE A 18 -22.35 18.85 0.54
N GLU A 19 -22.73 17.58 0.61
CA GLU A 19 -23.17 16.96 1.86
C GLU A 19 -22.08 16.02 2.37
N TYR A 20 -21.67 16.22 3.62
CA TYR A 20 -20.65 15.42 4.26
C TYR A 20 -21.01 15.14 5.71
N ARG A 21 -21.01 13.86 6.08
CA ARG A 21 -21.36 13.39 7.43
C ARG A 21 -22.70 13.95 7.93
N GLY A 22 -23.69 14.06 7.04
CA GLY A 22 -25.04 14.58 7.34
C GLY A 22 -25.15 16.10 7.44
N LYS A 23 -24.06 16.86 7.27
CA LYS A 23 -24.06 18.32 7.23
C LYS A 23 -23.86 18.83 5.79
N LYS A 24 -24.57 19.91 5.43
CA LYS A 24 -24.47 20.56 4.12
C LYS A 24 -23.53 21.75 4.19
N TYR A 25 -22.49 21.74 3.38
CA TYR A 25 -21.50 22.81 3.25
C TYR A 25 -21.72 23.54 1.93
N ARG A 26 -21.54 24.86 1.93
CA ARG A 26 -21.70 25.72 0.75
C ARG A 26 -20.44 26.56 0.57
N PHE A 27 -20.03 26.71 -0.67
CA PHE A 27 -18.88 27.51 -1.09
C PHE A 27 -19.37 28.58 -2.04
N ASP A 28 -18.73 29.74 -2.00
CA ASP A 28 -19.10 30.85 -2.88
C ASP A 28 -18.97 30.43 -4.35
N GLY A 29 -19.92 30.89 -5.15
CA GLY A 29 -20.06 30.50 -6.55
C GLY A 29 -19.83 31.67 -7.50
N GLY A 30 -19.45 31.32 -8.73
CA GLY A 30 -19.28 32.25 -9.83
C GLY A 30 -20.55 32.43 -10.64
N LEU A 31 -20.41 32.80 -11.92
CA LEU A 31 -21.52 33.22 -12.79
C LEU A 31 -22.54 32.11 -13.12
N GLY A 32 -22.26 30.86 -12.75
CA GLY A 32 -23.18 29.75 -12.95
C GLY A 32 -22.52 28.37 -12.83
N LYS A 33 -23.30 27.31 -13.07
CA LYS A 33 -22.83 25.91 -13.06
C LYS A 33 -21.67 25.62 -14.03
N SER A 34 -21.53 26.46 -15.05
CA SER A 34 -20.52 26.33 -16.11
C SER A 34 -19.20 27.03 -15.77
N ASP A 35 -19.16 27.81 -14.68
CA ASP A 35 -17.97 28.53 -14.25
C ASP A 35 -16.93 27.55 -13.67
N ARG A 36 -15.93 27.22 -14.51
CA ARG A 36 -14.91 26.23 -14.19
C ARG A 36 -13.94 26.71 -13.12
N GLU A 37 -13.67 28.02 -13.09
CA GLU A 37 -12.74 28.62 -12.12
C GLU A 37 -13.38 28.64 -10.73
N ALA A 38 -14.62 29.09 -10.63
CA ALA A 38 -15.38 29.04 -9.39
C ALA A 38 -15.54 27.61 -8.86
N LYS A 39 -15.78 26.64 -9.76
CA LYS A 39 -15.84 25.22 -9.37
C LYS A 39 -14.50 24.73 -8.82
N ARG A 40 -13.38 25.07 -9.47
CA ARG A 40 -12.03 24.68 -9.03
C ARG A 40 -11.69 25.29 -7.67
N HIS A 41 -12.07 26.55 -7.45
CA HIS A 41 -11.92 27.22 -6.15
C HIS A 41 -12.73 26.50 -5.06
N ALA A 42 -14.02 26.25 -5.31
CA ALA A 42 -14.88 25.51 -4.39
C ALA A 42 -14.37 24.09 -4.10
N GLU A 43 -13.81 23.39 -5.09
CA GLU A 43 -13.16 22.09 -4.89
C GLU A 43 -11.90 22.18 -4.01
N SER A 44 -11.13 23.25 -4.13
CA SER A 44 -9.95 23.50 -3.29
C SER A 44 -10.35 23.81 -1.84
N GLU A 45 -11.28 24.73 -1.64
CA GLU A 45 -11.81 25.08 -0.32
C GLU A 45 -12.47 23.87 0.34
N TRP A 46 -13.23 23.08 -0.42
CA TRP A 46 -13.81 21.85 0.08
C TRP A 46 -12.74 20.86 0.54
N LYS A 47 -11.65 20.69 -0.21
CA LYS A 47 -10.55 19.80 0.22
C LYS A 47 -9.94 20.24 1.55
N ARG A 48 -9.71 21.55 1.73
CA ARG A 48 -9.19 22.11 2.98
C ARG A 48 -10.16 21.86 4.14
N LEU A 49 -11.42 22.24 3.97
CA LEU A 49 -12.46 22.09 5.01
C LEU A 49 -12.70 20.61 5.35
N LYS A 50 -12.72 19.73 4.33
CA LYS A 50 -12.87 18.29 4.55
C LYS A 50 -11.73 17.73 5.40
N ALA A 51 -10.48 18.13 5.12
CA ALA A 51 -9.33 17.71 5.92
C ALA A 51 -9.48 18.15 7.38
N GLU A 52 -9.88 19.41 7.60
CA GLU A 52 -10.15 19.94 8.94
C GLU A 52 -11.26 19.16 9.67
N LEU A 53 -12.39 18.90 9.01
CA LEU A 53 -13.50 18.12 9.55
C LEU A 53 -13.12 16.66 9.85
N ASP A 54 -12.26 16.07 9.01
CA ASP A 54 -11.73 14.72 9.24
C ASP A 54 -10.80 14.71 10.45
N HIS A 55 -9.95 15.73 10.61
CA HIS A 55 -9.10 15.91 11.79
C HIS A 55 -9.93 16.16 13.06
N GLU A 56 -10.93 17.03 12.99
CA GLU A 56 -11.86 17.29 14.08
C GLU A 56 -12.62 16.03 14.47
N ALA A 57 -13.11 15.26 13.50
CA ALA A 57 -13.81 14.02 13.82
C ALA A 57 -12.91 12.94 14.40
N ILE A 58 -11.64 12.89 14.02
CA ILE A 58 -10.65 12.01 14.67
C ILE A 58 -10.38 12.51 16.10
N ARG A 59 -10.26 13.82 16.33
CA ARG A 59 -10.14 14.42 17.67
C ARG A 59 -11.35 14.14 18.56
N ASN A 60 -12.55 14.24 18.00
CA ASN A 60 -13.81 14.09 18.71
C ASN A 60 -14.36 12.65 18.69
N LYS A 61 -13.54 11.65 18.36
CA LYS A 61 -13.94 10.24 18.49
C LYS A 61 -14.29 9.97 19.97
N PRO A 62 -15.48 9.42 20.28
CA PRO A 62 -15.83 9.03 21.65
C PRO A 62 -14.74 8.13 22.25
N HIS A 63 -14.47 8.26 23.55
CA HIS A 63 -13.49 7.45 24.30
C HIS A 63 -12.05 7.47 23.77
N ARG A 64 -11.72 8.28 22.76
CA ARG A 64 -10.39 8.26 22.13
C ARG A 64 -9.26 8.47 23.14
N LEU A 65 -9.38 9.47 24.00
CA LEU A 65 -8.38 9.75 25.03
C LEU A 65 -8.22 8.57 26.00
N GLU A 66 -9.32 7.87 26.32
CA GLU A 66 -9.27 6.68 27.17
C GLU A 66 -8.55 5.52 26.46
N TYR A 67 -8.84 5.26 25.18
CA TYR A 67 -8.12 4.28 24.38
C TYR A 67 -6.64 4.63 24.26
N GLU A 68 -6.30 5.88 23.96
CA GLU A 68 -4.91 6.34 23.84
C GLU A 68 -4.15 6.14 25.17
N ALA A 69 -4.79 6.42 26.31
CA ALA A 69 -4.21 6.18 27.63
C ALA A 69 -3.98 4.68 27.90
N VAL A 70 -4.97 3.83 27.62
CA VAL A 70 -4.87 2.36 27.84
C VAL A 70 -3.88 1.71 26.86
N ILE A 71 -3.81 2.20 25.62
CA ILE A 71 -2.78 1.78 24.66
C ILE A 71 -1.38 2.18 25.16
N ALA A 72 -1.22 3.38 25.73
CA ALA A 72 0.05 3.80 26.32
C ALA A 72 0.45 2.93 27.53
N GLU A 73 -0.52 2.58 28.38
CA GLU A 73 -0.36 1.63 29.49
C GLU A 73 0.16 0.28 29.00
N TRP A 74 -0.53 -0.35 28.04
CA TRP A 74 -0.11 -1.64 27.48
C TRP A 74 1.22 -1.59 26.71
N ASN A 75 1.55 -0.46 26.07
CA ASN A 75 2.88 -0.29 25.47
C ASN A 75 3.99 -0.27 26.53
N THR A 76 3.71 0.28 27.71
CA THR A 76 4.65 0.29 28.83
C THR A 76 4.84 -1.12 29.40
N VAL A 77 3.75 -1.88 29.55
CA VAL A 77 3.78 -3.30 29.92
C VAL A 77 4.59 -4.11 28.90
N LEU A 78 4.33 -3.91 27.60
CA LEU A 78 5.05 -4.60 26.53
C LEU A 78 6.55 -4.27 26.57
N SER A 79 6.90 -2.99 26.68
CA SER A 79 8.30 -2.56 26.72
C SER A 79 9.03 -3.18 27.91
N TRP A 80 8.44 -3.17 29.11
CA TRP A 80 9.02 -3.82 30.28
C TRP A 80 9.17 -5.33 30.06
N SER A 81 8.14 -5.99 29.53
CA SER A 81 8.14 -7.45 29.34
C SER A 81 9.21 -7.89 28.34
N VAL A 82 9.36 -7.16 27.23
CA VAL A 82 10.43 -7.39 26.24
C VAL A 82 11.81 -7.15 26.85
N ASP A 83 11.98 -6.07 27.62
CA ASP A 83 13.25 -5.74 28.27
C ASP A 83 13.70 -6.79 29.30
N HIS A 84 12.77 -7.53 29.90
CA HIS A 84 13.05 -8.51 30.94
C HIS A 84 12.84 -9.97 30.49
N GLY A 85 12.54 -10.20 29.20
CA GLY A 85 12.34 -11.54 28.64
C GLY A 85 11.07 -12.26 29.11
N ASP A 86 10.07 -11.54 29.62
CA ASP A 86 8.76 -12.09 29.98
C ASP A 86 7.90 -12.26 28.71
N GLU A 87 8.13 -13.35 27.98
CA GLU A 87 7.45 -13.59 26.71
C GLU A 87 5.95 -13.84 26.87
N VAL A 88 5.49 -14.41 27.99
CA VAL A 88 4.06 -14.67 28.23
C VAL A 88 3.31 -13.34 28.31
N THR A 89 3.80 -12.41 29.12
CA THR A 89 3.20 -11.09 29.24
C THR A 89 3.39 -10.26 27.97
N ALA A 90 4.54 -10.38 27.29
CA ALA A 90 4.76 -9.69 26.02
C ALA A 90 3.77 -10.14 24.93
N VAL A 91 3.45 -11.44 24.84
CA VAL A 91 2.42 -11.94 23.91
C VAL A 91 1.05 -11.39 24.28
N LEU A 92 0.66 -11.46 25.55
CA LEU A 92 -0.63 -10.90 26.01
C LEU A 92 -0.76 -9.40 25.69
N ALA A 93 0.30 -8.63 25.94
CA ALA A 93 0.32 -7.20 25.66
C ALA A 93 0.21 -6.89 24.16
N ARG A 94 0.88 -7.68 23.29
CA ARG A 94 0.76 -7.54 21.83
C ARG A 94 -0.67 -7.79 21.36
N ASP A 95 -1.30 -8.86 21.84
CA ASP A 95 -2.67 -9.21 21.47
C ASP A 95 -3.68 -8.13 21.92
N LYS A 96 -3.50 -7.61 23.14
CA LYS A 96 -4.32 -6.50 23.66
C LYS A 96 -4.12 -5.20 22.91
N LEU A 97 -2.88 -4.84 22.59
CA LEU A 97 -2.59 -3.65 21.77
C LEU A 97 -3.23 -3.75 20.38
N GLN A 98 -3.22 -4.95 19.78
CA GLN A 98 -3.89 -5.18 18.50
C GLN A 98 -5.41 -4.95 18.63
N ASP A 99 -6.09 -5.60 19.58
CA ASP A 99 -7.54 -5.46 19.79
C ASP A 99 -7.95 -3.99 20.03
N LEU A 100 -7.24 -3.30 20.94
CA LEU A 100 -7.54 -1.91 21.27
C LEU A 100 -7.35 -0.97 20.07
N THR A 101 -6.33 -1.19 19.26
CA THR A 101 -6.07 -0.38 18.06
C THR A 101 -7.16 -0.61 17.01
N GLU A 102 -7.53 -1.87 16.76
CA GLU A 102 -8.61 -2.22 15.82
C GLU A 102 -9.96 -1.63 16.27
N ARG A 103 -10.26 -1.68 17.58
CA ARG A 103 -11.47 -1.07 18.15
C ARG A 103 -11.46 0.45 18.05
N LEU A 104 -10.32 1.10 18.29
CA LEU A 104 -10.17 2.55 18.16
C LEU A 104 -10.38 3.03 16.71
N ASP A 105 -10.01 2.21 15.74
CA ASP A 105 -10.18 2.52 14.32
C ASP A 105 -11.65 2.55 13.86
N ASN A 106 -12.56 1.95 14.63
CA ASN A 106 -13.99 2.06 14.38
C ASN A 106 -14.46 3.51 14.32
N ARG A 107 -15.52 3.76 13.52
CA ARG A 107 -16.10 5.10 13.37
C ARG A 107 -16.60 5.65 14.70
N VAL A 108 -17.19 4.78 15.51
CA VAL A 108 -17.60 5.03 16.89
C VAL A 108 -17.03 3.86 17.69
N PRO A 109 -15.86 4.02 18.33
CA PRO A 109 -15.29 2.94 19.12
C PRO A 109 -16.21 2.65 20.32
N PRO A 110 -16.43 1.37 20.67
CA PRO A 110 -17.19 1.02 21.86
C PRO A 110 -16.47 1.52 23.10
N ALA A 111 -17.19 1.77 24.19
CA ALA A 111 -16.57 2.08 25.47
C ALA A 111 -15.60 0.97 25.89
N LEU A 112 -14.52 1.34 26.59
CA LEU A 112 -13.60 0.36 27.16
C LEU A 112 -14.32 -0.43 28.26
N CYS A 113 -14.09 -1.74 28.30
CA CYS A 113 -14.54 -2.56 29.41
C CYS A 113 -13.44 -2.66 30.47
N TRP A 114 -13.80 -3.20 31.64
CA TRP A 114 -12.86 -3.36 32.74
C TRP A 114 -11.61 -4.15 32.36
N ALA A 115 -11.79 -5.25 31.61
CA ALA A 115 -10.71 -6.12 31.15
C ALA A 115 -9.79 -5.53 30.07
N ASP A 116 -10.06 -4.30 29.61
CA ASP A 116 -9.20 -3.60 28.67
C ASP A 116 -8.03 -2.91 29.38
N ARG A 117 -8.15 -2.58 30.66
CA ARG A 117 -7.09 -1.95 31.46
C ARG A 117 -6.25 -3.03 32.11
N PHE A 118 -4.92 -2.92 31.99
CA PHE A 118 -4.01 -3.86 32.64
C PHE A 118 -4.08 -3.69 34.16
N PHE A 119 -4.18 -2.45 34.64
CA PHE A 119 -4.26 -2.10 36.06
C PHE A 119 -5.67 -2.02 36.64
N ALA A 120 -6.71 -2.38 35.89
CA ALA A 120 -8.06 -2.41 36.43
C ALA A 120 -8.14 -3.29 37.69
N GLY A 121 -7.41 -4.42 37.68
CA GLY A 121 -7.46 -5.37 38.77
C GLY A 121 -8.63 -6.32 38.64
N PRO A 122 -8.96 -7.05 39.71
CA PRO A 122 -10.02 -8.05 39.66
C PRO A 122 -11.36 -7.46 39.23
N ALA A 123 -12.11 -8.21 38.42
CA ALA A 123 -13.37 -7.74 37.89
C ALA A 123 -14.33 -7.43 39.04
N PRO A 124 -15.03 -6.28 39.03
CA PRO A 124 -16.11 -6.09 39.97
C PRO A 124 -17.15 -7.17 39.70
N VAL A 125 -17.35 -8.08 40.66
CA VAL A 125 -18.45 -9.05 40.57
C VAL A 125 -19.74 -8.23 40.64
N GLU A 126 -20.48 -8.20 39.53
CA GLU A 126 -21.87 -7.74 39.57
C GLU A 126 -22.64 -8.72 40.44
N MET A 127 -22.96 -8.29 41.66
CA MET A 127 -23.77 -9.06 42.58
C MET A 127 -25.19 -9.14 42.01
N ASP A 128 -25.71 -10.36 41.87
CA ASP A 128 -27.12 -10.59 41.55
C ASP A 128 -27.99 -9.75 42.52
N GLU A 129 -28.87 -8.91 41.98
CA GLU A 129 -29.72 -8.01 42.77
C GLU A 129 -30.54 -8.77 43.82
N HIS A 130 -30.89 -10.03 43.54
CA HIS A 130 -31.62 -10.87 44.49
C HIS A 130 -30.77 -11.27 45.70
N LEU A 131 -29.48 -11.55 45.50
CA LEU A 131 -28.55 -11.85 46.59
C LEU A 131 -28.27 -10.60 47.44
N LYS A 132 -28.24 -9.41 46.82
CA LYS A 132 -28.04 -8.14 47.53
C LYS A 132 -29.12 -7.86 48.58
N ALA A 133 -30.37 -8.16 48.26
CA ALA A 133 -31.48 -8.00 49.20
C ALA A 133 -31.35 -8.95 50.40
N GLU A 134 -30.90 -10.19 50.18
CA GLU A 134 -30.77 -11.20 51.22
C GLU A 134 -29.61 -10.91 52.18
N TYR A 135 -28.46 -10.43 51.67
CA TYR A 135 -27.32 -10.01 52.51
C TYR A 135 -27.68 -8.83 53.43
N VAL A 136 -28.40 -7.83 52.89
CA VAL A 136 -28.87 -6.67 53.67
C VAL A 136 -29.85 -7.11 54.76
N LYS A 137 -30.74 -8.06 54.44
CA LYS A 137 -31.69 -8.62 55.41
C LYS A 137 -31.02 -9.39 56.55
N GLN A 138 -29.85 -9.99 56.30
CA GLN A 138 -29.04 -10.69 57.28
C GLN A 138 -28.09 -9.77 58.08
N GLY A 139 -28.14 -8.44 57.85
CA GLY A 139 -27.29 -7.47 58.56
C GLY A 139 -25.80 -7.57 58.20
N LEU A 140 -25.48 -8.23 57.09
CA LEU A 140 -24.11 -8.37 56.59
C LEU A 140 -23.83 -7.27 55.58
N GLU A 141 -22.69 -6.59 55.70
CA GLU A 141 -22.17 -5.79 54.59
C GLU A 141 -21.66 -6.74 53.51
N PRO A 142 -22.12 -6.62 52.25
CA PRO A 142 -21.68 -7.50 51.18
C PRO A 142 -20.18 -7.32 50.97
N VAL A 143 -19.40 -8.34 51.31
CA VAL A 143 -17.97 -8.39 51.00
C VAL A 143 -17.85 -8.53 49.49
N ARG A 144 -17.32 -7.49 48.82
CA ARG A 144 -16.89 -7.59 47.42
C ARG A 144 -15.77 -8.61 47.34
N MET A 145 -16.09 -9.85 46.98
CA MET A 145 -15.08 -10.79 46.53
C MET A 145 -14.67 -10.37 45.12
N VAL A 146 -13.38 -10.08 44.96
CA VAL A 146 -12.83 -9.61 43.70
C VAL A 146 -12.01 -10.76 43.09
N GLU A 147 -12.45 -11.30 41.96
CA GLU A 147 -11.69 -12.32 41.22
C GLU A 147 -10.74 -11.65 40.21
N GLY A 148 -9.44 -11.91 40.39
CA GLY A 148 -8.35 -11.40 39.55
C GLY A 148 -7.05 -11.27 40.34
N PRO A 149 -5.97 -10.77 39.71
CA PRO A 149 -4.64 -10.80 40.29
C PRO A 149 -4.63 -10.09 41.65
N VAL A 150 -4.13 -10.80 42.65
CA VAL A 150 -4.05 -10.37 44.06
C VAL A 150 -3.46 -8.95 44.11
N PRO A 151 -3.88 -8.05 45.02
CA PRO A 151 -3.33 -6.68 45.13
C PRO A 151 -1.80 -6.61 45.05
N PHE A 152 -1.10 -7.64 45.52
CA PHE A 152 0.34 -7.80 45.40
C PHE A 152 0.90 -7.80 43.97
N GLU A 153 0.26 -8.49 43.01
CA GLU A 153 0.73 -8.51 41.61
C GLU A 153 0.51 -7.16 40.92
N GLN A 154 -0.57 -6.44 41.28
CA GLN A 154 -0.80 -5.07 40.81
C GLN A 154 0.25 -4.11 41.34
N THR A 155 0.54 -4.14 42.64
CA THR A 155 1.60 -3.31 43.24
C THR A 155 2.96 -3.62 42.62
N LEU A 156 3.27 -4.90 42.41
CA LEU A 156 4.50 -5.32 41.74
C LEU A 156 4.62 -4.76 40.32
N TRP A 157 3.53 -4.77 39.54
CA TRP A 157 3.52 -4.19 38.21
C TRP A 157 3.55 -2.66 38.21
N GLN A 158 2.91 -2.01 39.17
CA GLN A 158 3.03 -0.56 39.37
C GLN A 158 4.48 -0.19 39.65
N ASP A 159 5.16 -0.89 40.57
CA ASP A 159 6.57 -0.69 40.87
C ASP A 159 7.46 -0.92 39.63
N ARG A 160 7.19 -1.99 38.87
CA ARG A 160 7.90 -2.29 37.62
C ARG A 160 7.72 -1.19 36.58
N ILE A 161 6.50 -0.69 36.39
CA ILE A 161 6.21 0.39 35.44
C ILE A 161 6.78 1.71 35.93
N GLU A 162 6.71 2.03 37.22
CA GLU A 162 7.35 3.22 37.76
C GLU A 162 8.87 3.18 37.57
N ALA A 163 9.50 2.03 37.82
CA ALA A 163 10.91 1.82 37.55
C ALA A 163 11.22 1.97 36.05
N GLN A 164 10.37 1.42 35.16
CA GLN A 164 10.51 1.58 33.71
C GLN A 164 10.33 3.02 33.26
N ASN A 165 9.35 3.74 33.81
CA ASN A 165 9.10 5.14 33.49
C ASN A 165 10.26 6.01 33.96
N LYS A 166 10.78 5.79 35.18
CA LYS A 166 12.00 6.45 35.67
C LYS A 166 13.19 6.19 34.75
N ARG A 167 13.37 4.95 34.30
CA ARG A 167 14.41 4.60 33.31
C ARG A 167 14.16 5.25 31.96
N THR A 168 12.92 5.29 31.47
CA THR A 168 12.54 5.91 30.19
C THR A 168 12.68 7.43 30.24
N SER A 169 12.49 8.06 31.40
CA SER A 169 12.79 9.48 31.60
C SER A 169 14.29 9.77 31.65
N GLN A 170 15.12 8.77 32.03
CA GLN A 170 16.58 8.85 31.99
C GLN A 170 17.15 8.49 30.61
N THR A 171 16.49 7.58 29.90
CA THR A 171 16.77 7.26 28.50
C THR A 171 16.31 8.48 27.69
N GLY A 172 17.13 9.04 26.80
CA GLY A 172 16.68 10.20 26.03
C GLY A 172 15.45 9.82 25.22
N VAL A 173 14.46 10.71 25.06
CA VAL A 173 13.32 10.50 24.13
C VAL A 173 13.83 10.09 22.73
N ASP A 174 15.03 10.56 22.39
CA ASP A 174 15.80 10.30 21.18
C ASP A 174 16.33 8.86 21.04
N ASP A 175 16.24 8.02 22.07
CA ASP A 175 16.70 6.62 22.04
C ASP A 175 15.56 5.63 21.77
N THR A 176 14.31 6.10 21.74
CA THR A 176 13.14 5.22 21.55
C THR A 176 12.98 4.78 20.10
N PHE A 177 12.34 3.63 19.88
CA PHE A 177 11.94 3.19 18.53
C PHE A 177 11.11 4.23 17.80
N THR A 178 10.14 4.85 18.47
CA THR A 178 9.26 5.84 17.85
C THR A 178 10.04 7.06 17.33
N SER A 179 10.91 7.65 18.15
CA SER A 179 11.70 8.82 17.75
C SER A 179 12.63 8.50 16.58
N ASN A 180 13.37 7.38 16.67
CA ASN A 180 14.31 6.99 15.63
C ASN A 180 13.64 6.58 14.31
N VAL A 181 12.47 5.92 14.37
CA VAL A 181 11.70 5.58 13.17
C VAL A 181 11.18 6.85 12.49
N GLU A 182 10.69 7.85 13.23
CA GLU A 182 10.26 9.12 12.61
C GLU A 182 11.43 9.88 12.00
N THR A 183 12.61 9.91 12.64
CA THR A 183 13.83 10.50 12.06
C THR A 183 14.20 9.79 10.76
N PHE A 184 14.27 8.45 10.77
CA PHE A 184 14.55 7.66 9.58
C PHE A 184 13.53 7.92 8.47
N LEU A 185 12.24 7.93 8.78
CA LEU A 185 11.18 8.18 7.79
C LEU A 185 11.20 9.62 7.28
N SER A 186 11.58 10.59 8.10
CA SER A 186 11.81 11.98 7.69
C SER A 186 12.90 12.07 6.62
N GLU A 187 14.04 11.40 6.81
CA GLU A 187 15.09 11.32 5.80
C GLU A 187 14.59 10.67 4.50
N LYS A 188 13.80 9.60 4.60
CA LYS A 188 13.20 8.97 3.41
C LYS A 188 12.19 9.87 2.70
N ARG A 189 11.48 10.74 3.41
CA ARG A 189 10.61 11.78 2.81
C ARG A 189 11.46 12.82 2.08
N THR A 190 12.59 13.23 2.64
CA THR A 190 13.57 14.12 1.96
C THR A 190 14.14 13.48 0.69
N GLU A 191 14.49 12.20 0.72
CA GLU A 191 14.92 11.46 -0.47
C GLU A 191 13.83 11.41 -1.56
N VAL A 192 12.55 11.35 -1.17
CA VAL A 192 11.42 11.43 -2.11
C VAL A 192 11.35 12.81 -2.75
N SER A 193 11.45 13.88 -1.97
CA SER A 193 11.47 15.26 -2.47
C SER A 193 12.65 15.52 -3.41
N ALA A 194 13.79 14.87 -3.16
CA ALA A 194 14.98 14.92 -4.01
C ALA A 194 14.93 13.96 -5.22
N GLY A 195 13.85 13.20 -5.42
CA GLY A 195 13.70 12.24 -6.51
C GLY A 195 14.58 10.99 -6.42
N GLN A 196 15.24 10.75 -5.28
CA GLN A 196 16.12 9.61 -5.02
C GLN A 196 15.34 8.37 -4.58
N LEU A 197 14.16 8.57 -3.99
CA LEU A 197 13.26 7.52 -3.54
C LEU A 197 11.84 7.73 -4.08
N THR A 198 11.09 6.65 -4.31
CA THR A 198 9.68 6.78 -4.69
C THR A 198 8.79 6.93 -3.46
N ALA A 199 7.73 7.74 -3.56
CA ALA A 199 6.75 7.89 -2.48
C ALA A 199 6.16 6.54 -2.01
N ALA A 200 5.94 5.61 -2.95
CA ALA A 200 5.51 4.24 -2.65
C ALA A 200 6.46 3.50 -1.69
N ARG A 201 7.77 3.67 -1.91
CA ARG A 201 8.78 2.97 -1.12
C ARG A 201 8.88 3.57 0.28
N ALA A 202 8.81 4.90 0.40
CA ALA A 202 8.76 5.57 1.70
C ALA A 202 7.52 5.13 2.51
N ASP A 203 6.33 5.07 1.89
CA ASP A 203 5.13 4.61 2.58
C ASP A 203 5.21 3.12 2.96
N SER A 204 5.79 2.27 2.11
CA SER A 204 6.04 0.87 2.46
C SER A 204 6.97 0.74 3.67
N LEU A 205 8.03 1.55 3.75
CA LEU A 205 8.91 1.58 4.93
C LEU A 205 8.15 1.98 6.18
N ARG A 206 7.30 3.02 6.11
CA ARG A 206 6.44 3.46 7.22
C ARG A 206 5.55 2.33 7.73
N VAL A 207 4.81 1.67 6.82
CA VAL A 207 3.91 0.55 7.19
C VAL A 207 4.69 -0.60 7.80
N HIS A 208 5.84 -0.97 7.23
CA HIS A 208 6.64 -2.09 7.74
C HIS A 208 7.24 -1.78 9.12
N LEU A 209 7.73 -0.56 9.33
CA LEU A 209 8.31 -0.16 10.62
C LEU A 209 7.26 0.03 11.70
N ASP A 210 6.01 0.36 11.35
CA ASP A 210 4.92 0.33 12.34
C ASP A 210 4.68 -1.09 12.89
N ILE A 211 4.72 -2.11 12.04
CA ILE A 211 4.65 -3.52 12.47
C ILE A 211 5.84 -3.88 13.38
N VAL A 212 7.04 -3.38 13.07
CA VAL A 212 8.21 -3.56 13.94
C VAL A 212 7.97 -2.92 15.31
N MET A 213 7.51 -1.68 15.36
CA MET A 213 7.23 -0.97 16.61
C MET A 213 6.14 -1.65 17.45
N GLN A 214 5.12 -2.23 16.80
CA GLN A 214 4.10 -3.04 17.48
C GLN A 214 4.70 -4.31 18.11
N PHE A 215 5.73 -4.89 17.50
CA PHE A 215 6.41 -6.06 18.03
C PHE A 215 7.40 -5.72 19.17
N THR A 216 8.23 -4.69 18.98
CA THR A 216 9.31 -4.32 19.91
C THR A 216 8.83 -3.47 21.09
N GLY A 217 7.67 -2.83 20.96
CA GLY A 217 7.22 -1.75 21.83
C GLY A 217 7.70 -0.40 21.31
N ARG A 218 6.81 0.58 21.31
CA ARG A 218 7.05 1.94 20.77
C ARG A 218 8.06 2.76 21.59
N THR A 219 8.10 2.52 22.89
CA THR A 219 8.94 3.23 23.87
C THR A 219 10.24 2.50 24.20
N THR A 220 10.41 1.27 23.69
CA THR A 220 11.64 0.49 23.89
C THR A 220 12.83 1.22 23.28
N SER A 221 13.97 1.19 23.98
CA SER A 221 15.21 1.78 23.50
C SER A 221 15.78 0.98 22.33
N VAL A 222 16.17 1.66 21.24
CA VAL A 222 16.80 1.03 20.07
C VAL A 222 18.21 0.50 20.38
N CYS A 223 18.87 1.03 21.42
CA CYS A 223 20.22 0.64 21.83
C CYS A 223 20.28 -0.79 22.36
N LYS A 224 19.14 -1.36 22.76
CA LYS A 224 19.01 -2.73 23.27
C LYS A 224 18.79 -3.78 22.19
N VAL A 225 18.64 -3.36 20.93
CA VAL A 225 18.34 -4.30 19.84
C VAL A 225 19.54 -5.17 19.54
N ASP A 226 19.35 -6.47 19.63
CA ASP A 226 20.41 -7.47 19.50
C ASP A 226 20.01 -8.64 18.58
N ALA A 227 20.82 -9.70 18.59
CA ALA A 227 20.57 -10.90 17.80
C ALA A 227 19.31 -11.66 18.24
N ALA A 228 18.98 -11.63 19.54
CA ALA A 228 17.78 -12.26 20.08
C ALA A 228 16.52 -11.52 19.60
N THR A 229 16.52 -10.19 19.67
CA THR A 229 15.43 -9.33 19.18
C THR A 229 15.12 -9.61 17.71
N LEU A 230 16.16 -9.65 16.86
CA LEU A 230 15.98 -9.91 15.43
C LEU A 230 15.47 -11.34 15.15
N SER A 231 15.90 -12.32 15.94
CA SER A 231 15.43 -13.71 15.86
C SER A 231 13.96 -13.83 16.29
N GLY A 232 13.59 -13.20 17.41
CA GLY A 232 12.23 -13.11 17.91
C GLY A 232 11.29 -12.50 16.88
N PHE A 233 11.67 -11.36 16.27
CA PHE A 233 10.85 -10.72 15.24
C PHE A 233 10.67 -11.60 14.01
N ARG A 234 11.73 -12.28 13.55
CA ARG A 234 11.62 -13.24 12.45
C ARG A 234 10.64 -14.37 12.78
N ASN A 235 10.70 -14.92 13.99
CA ASN A 235 9.80 -15.98 14.42
C ASN A 235 8.35 -15.49 14.49
N HIS A 236 8.11 -14.28 15.00
CA HIS A 236 6.81 -13.64 14.95
C HIS A 236 6.28 -13.55 13.50
N LEU A 237 7.10 -13.09 12.55
CA LEU A 237 6.69 -13.06 11.14
C LEU A 237 6.39 -14.45 10.56
N LEU A 238 7.12 -15.49 10.97
CA LEU A 238 6.81 -16.88 10.57
C LEU A 238 5.49 -17.38 11.16
N GLN A 239 5.16 -17.01 12.40
CA GLN A 239 3.87 -17.32 13.01
C GLN A 239 2.73 -16.61 12.25
N GLN A 240 2.91 -15.34 11.85
CA GLN A 240 1.93 -14.63 11.03
C GLN A 240 1.72 -15.26 9.65
N ILE A 241 2.77 -15.87 9.07
CA ILE A 241 2.65 -16.67 7.84
C ILE A 241 1.87 -17.95 8.12
N ALA A 242 2.20 -18.68 9.19
CA ALA A 242 1.52 -19.92 9.55
C ALA A 242 0.02 -19.72 9.84
N ALA A 243 -0.35 -18.53 10.34
CA ALA A 243 -1.73 -18.12 10.57
C ALA A 243 -2.43 -17.54 9.32
N ASP A 244 -1.83 -17.63 8.13
CA ASP A 244 -2.32 -17.05 6.86
C ASP A 244 -2.62 -15.54 6.90
N LYS A 245 -2.11 -14.83 7.91
CA LYS A 245 -2.21 -13.36 8.02
C LYS A 245 -1.26 -12.68 7.05
N PHE A 246 -0.03 -13.20 6.90
CA PHE A 246 0.99 -12.66 6.00
C PHE A 246 1.41 -13.64 4.89
N SER A 247 1.66 -13.11 3.70
CA SER A 247 2.37 -13.86 2.66
C SER A 247 3.89 -13.87 2.91
N ASN A 248 4.60 -14.91 2.45
CA ASN A 248 6.06 -14.97 2.54
C ASN A 248 6.77 -13.75 1.95
N SER A 249 6.26 -13.21 0.83
CA SER A 249 6.89 -12.03 0.21
C SER A 249 6.71 -10.80 1.08
N TYR A 250 5.53 -10.61 1.67
CA TYR A 250 5.26 -9.46 2.53
C TYR A 250 6.09 -9.51 3.81
N ALA A 251 6.10 -10.65 4.51
CA ALA A 251 6.95 -10.86 5.68
C ALA A 251 8.45 -10.69 5.38
N HIS A 252 8.92 -11.18 4.22
CA HIS A 252 10.29 -10.93 3.76
C HIS A 252 10.58 -9.43 3.61
N ASP A 253 9.66 -8.68 2.98
CA ASP A 253 9.86 -7.25 2.73
C ASP A 253 9.80 -6.44 4.04
N ILE A 254 9.00 -6.85 5.04
CA ILE A 254 8.99 -6.29 6.40
C ILE A 254 10.34 -6.53 7.09
N LEU A 255 10.80 -7.78 7.13
CA LEU A 255 12.09 -8.12 7.74
C LEU A 255 13.25 -7.37 7.08
N SER A 256 13.20 -7.23 5.75
CA SER A 256 14.19 -6.46 4.99
C SER A 256 14.19 -4.98 5.37
N SER A 257 13.00 -4.37 5.53
CA SER A 257 12.88 -2.99 6.04
C SER A 257 13.45 -2.85 7.44
N PHE A 258 13.18 -3.79 8.34
CA PHE A 258 13.74 -3.75 9.70
C PHE A 258 15.27 -3.82 9.69
N LYS A 259 15.86 -4.77 8.95
CA LYS A 259 17.32 -4.85 8.80
C LYS A 259 17.92 -3.59 8.19
N SER A 260 17.23 -2.96 7.23
CA SER A 260 17.68 -1.69 6.66
C SER A 260 17.69 -0.56 7.69
N PHE A 261 16.68 -0.51 8.56
CA PHE A 261 16.61 0.45 9.66
C PHE A 261 17.73 0.22 10.69
N LEU A 262 18.01 -1.02 11.07
CA LEU A 262 19.12 -1.34 11.98
C LEU A 262 20.49 -0.96 11.39
N ARG A 263 20.69 -1.15 10.08
CA ARG A 263 21.92 -0.68 9.41
C ARG A 263 22.03 0.84 9.41
N TRP A 264 20.93 1.55 9.22
CA TRP A 264 20.92 3.00 9.34
C TRP A 264 21.25 3.44 10.79
N LEU A 265 20.66 2.80 11.81
CA LEU A 265 20.98 3.08 13.21
C LEU A 265 22.45 2.86 13.58
N ALA A 266 23.15 1.92 12.93
CA ALA A 266 24.56 1.68 13.22
C ALA A 266 25.51 2.54 12.38
N ASN A 267 25.13 2.88 11.14
CA ASN A 267 26.03 3.54 10.19
C ASN A 267 25.81 5.06 10.12
N ASN A 268 24.61 5.52 10.47
CA ASN A 268 24.20 6.92 10.32
C ASN A 268 23.88 7.57 11.67
N THR A 269 23.83 6.81 12.75
CA THR A 269 23.65 7.32 14.12
C THR A 269 24.59 6.57 15.07
N ASP A 270 24.83 7.13 16.25
CA ASP A 270 25.63 6.49 17.31
C ASP A 270 24.75 5.69 18.30
N LYS A 271 23.53 5.32 17.89
CA LYS A 271 22.56 4.65 18.78
C LYS A 271 22.80 3.16 18.90
N LEU A 272 23.41 2.54 17.89
CA LEU A 272 23.68 1.10 17.88
C LEU A 272 25.17 0.86 17.63
N GLU A 273 25.92 0.59 18.70
CA GLU A 273 27.38 0.38 18.65
C GLU A 273 27.77 -0.79 17.73
N HIS A 274 26.98 -1.87 17.73
CA HIS A 274 27.22 -3.04 16.90
C HIS A 274 25.93 -3.58 16.29
N LEU A 275 26.01 -3.94 15.00
CA LEU A 275 24.91 -4.64 14.34
C LEU A 275 24.65 -6.02 14.97
N PRO A 276 23.39 -6.49 15.02
CA PRO A 276 23.10 -7.85 15.46
C PRO A 276 23.89 -8.88 14.66
N LYS A 277 24.62 -9.77 15.35
CA LYS A 277 25.53 -10.75 14.73
C LYS A 277 24.88 -11.64 13.67
N ASN A 278 23.57 -11.87 13.78
CA ASN A 278 22.79 -12.70 12.87
C ASN A 278 22.14 -11.92 11.70
N ILE A 279 22.38 -10.61 11.55
CA ILE A 279 21.69 -9.77 10.56
C ILE A 279 21.85 -10.29 9.12
N ASP A 280 23.03 -10.83 8.81
CA ASP A 280 23.39 -11.38 7.49
C ASP A 280 23.34 -12.90 7.40
N ASP A 281 22.96 -13.60 8.48
CA ASP A 281 22.83 -15.06 8.47
C ASP A 281 21.79 -15.51 7.43
N LYS A 282 22.14 -16.52 6.64
CA LYS A 282 21.23 -17.16 5.68
C LYS A 282 19.99 -17.73 6.37
N LYS A 283 20.10 -18.21 7.62
CA LYS A 283 18.97 -18.67 8.43
C LYS A 283 17.98 -17.55 8.74
N MET A 284 18.45 -16.31 8.79
CA MET A 284 17.63 -15.12 9.02
C MET A 284 16.89 -14.62 7.76
N ARG A 285 16.76 -15.46 6.73
CA ARG A 285 15.97 -15.17 5.53
C ARG A 285 14.58 -15.79 5.63
N ILE A 286 13.59 -15.08 5.10
CA ILE A 286 12.26 -15.62 4.80
C ILE A 286 12.22 -15.87 3.29
N ALA A 287 12.02 -17.13 2.90
CA ALA A 287 12.04 -17.54 1.50
C ALA A 287 10.78 -17.08 0.77
N LYS A 288 10.95 -16.36 -0.34
CA LYS A 288 9.82 -15.99 -1.22
C LYS A 288 9.35 -17.25 -1.96
N LYS A 289 8.09 -17.65 -1.76
CA LYS A 289 7.48 -18.75 -2.53
C LYS A 289 7.39 -18.30 -4.00
N LYS A 290 8.02 -19.04 -4.91
CA LYS A 290 7.88 -18.79 -6.36
C LYS A 290 6.47 -19.23 -6.78
N GLY A 291 5.57 -18.27 -6.98
CA GLY A 291 4.24 -18.55 -7.52
C GLY A 291 4.29 -18.93 -8.99
N GLN A 292 3.36 -19.78 -9.44
CA GLN A 292 3.16 -20.03 -10.87
C GLN A 292 2.76 -18.73 -11.59
N THR A 293 3.29 -18.52 -12.80
CA THR A 293 2.97 -17.35 -13.60
C THR A 293 1.53 -17.48 -14.11
N LYS A 294 0.61 -16.72 -13.50
CA LYS A 294 -0.76 -16.59 -14.03
C LYS A 294 -0.73 -15.92 -15.41
N VAL A 295 -1.22 -16.63 -16.42
CA VAL A 295 -1.46 -16.18 -17.80
C VAL A 295 -2.94 -16.36 -18.14
N LEU A 296 -3.41 -15.68 -19.19
CA LEU A 296 -4.78 -15.83 -19.70
C LEU A 296 -4.80 -16.76 -20.90
N GLU A 297 -5.88 -17.54 -21.02
CA GLU A 297 -6.23 -18.25 -22.25
C GLU A 297 -6.62 -17.26 -23.35
N ILE A 298 -6.34 -17.59 -24.61
CA ILE A 298 -6.62 -16.73 -25.78
C ILE A 298 -8.11 -16.37 -25.84
N ALA A 299 -9.00 -17.34 -25.62
CA ALA A 299 -10.45 -17.10 -25.61
C ALA A 299 -10.86 -16.03 -24.58
N LYS A 300 -10.25 -16.04 -23.38
CA LYS A 300 -10.49 -15.01 -22.36
C LYS A 300 -9.94 -13.64 -22.77
N VAL A 301 -8.81 -13.60 -23.47
CA VAL A 301 -8.25 -12.34 -24.03
C VAL A 301 -9.21 -11.74 -25.05
N GLN A 302 -9.75 -12.57 -25.96
CA GLN A 302 -10.72 -12.13 -26.96
C GLN A 302 -12.01 -11.62 -26.30
N GLU A 303 -12.49 -12.32 -25.27
CA GLU A 303 -13.70 -11.91 -24.54
C GLU A 303 -13.54 -10.56 -23.85
N ILE A 304 -12.45 -10.34 -23.12
CA ILE A 304 -12.20 -9.04 -22.48
C ILE A 304 -12.00 -7.93 -23.52
N LEU A 305 -11.43 -8.24 -24.70
CA LEU A 305 -11.31 -7.28 -25.78
C LEU A 305 -12.69 -6.89 -26.32
N LYS A 306 -13.61 -7.83 -26.54
CA LYS A 306 -14.98 -7.53 -27.01
C LYS A 306 -15.73 -6.59 -26.07
N GLN A 307 -15.71 -6.90 -24.76
CA GLN A 307 -16.45 -6.16 -23.74
C GLN A 307 -15.83 -4.80 -23.35
N ALA A 308 -14.56 -4.57 -23.68
CA ALA A 308 -13.86 -3.36 -23.29
C ALA A 308 -14.38 -2.10 -24.02
N THR A 309 -14.42 -0.97 -23.31
CA THR A 309 -14.63 0.34 -23.94
C THR A 309 -13.46 0.70 -24.85
N LYS A 310 -13.64 1.60 -25.82
CA LYS A 310 -12.56 2.04 -26.76
C LYS A 310 -11.23 2.36 -26.05
N ARG A 311 -11.26 3.26 -25.05
CA ARG A 311 -10.10 3.58 -24.20
C ARG A 311 -9.50 2.37 -23.48
N THR A 312 -10.36 1.50 -22.94
CA THR A 312 -9.88 0.31 -22.19
C THR A 312 -9.28 -0.73 -23.14
N LYS A 313 -9.84 -0.90 -24.34
CA LYS A 313 -9.27 -1.72 -25.43
C LYS A 313 -7.86 -1.27 -25.74
N LEU A 314 -7.62 0.03 -25.89
CA LEU A 314 -6.27 0.56 -26.10
C LEU A 314 -5.30 0.14 -24.97
N TYR A 315 -5.72 0.24 -23.70
CA TYR A 315 -4.87 -0.20 -22.59
C TYR A 315 -4.58 -1.70 -22.62
N LEU A 316 -5.57 -2.54 -22.97
CA LEU A 316 -5.37 -3.98 -23.13
C LEU A 316 -4.36 -4.26 -24.24
N LEU A 317 -4.56 -3.64 -25.41
CA LEU A 317 -3.71 -3.81 -26.58
C LEU A 317 -2.28 -3.34 -26.32
N LEU A 318 -2.04 -2.19 -25.71
CA LEU A 318 -0.69 -1.75 -25.34
C LEU A 318 0.00 -2.72 -24.36
N GLY A 319 -0.77 -3.34 -23.47
CA GLY A 319 -0.26 -4.39 -22.56
C GLY A 319 0.09 -5.70 -23.27
N LEU A 320 -0.67 -6.07 -24.31
CA LEU A 320 -0.47 -7.29 -25.10
C LEU A 320 0.57 -7.14 -26.21
N ASN A 321 0.58 -5.99 -26.90
CA ASN A 321 1.39 -5.67 -28.07
C ASN A 321 2.80 -5.20 -27.69
N CYS A 322 2.94 -4.41 -26.62
CA CYS A 322 4.20 -3.75 -26.25
C CYS A 322 4.66 -4.04 -24.81
N ALA A 323 4.07 -5.06 -24.17
CA ALA A 323 4.33 -5.44 -22.78
C ALA A 323 4.21 -4.31 -21.73
N MET A 324 3.49 -3.23 -22.06
CA MET A 324 3.47 -2.01 -21.25
C MET A 324 2.78 -2.22 -19.90
N THR A 325 3.35 -1.62 -18.85
CA THR A 325 2.68 -1.45 -17.56
C THR A 325 1.86 -0.16 -17.52
N GLN A 326 1.09 0.04 -16.45
CA GLN A 326 0.37 1.30 -16.23
C GLN A 326 1.29 2.53 -16.21
N GLN A 327 2.53 2.36 -15.71
CA GLN A 327 3.51 3.44 -15.69
C GLN A 327 4.02 3.72 -17.10
N ASP A 328 4.32 2.67 -17.86
CA ASP A 328 4.79 2.79 -19.24
C ASP A 328 3.76 3.52 -20.12
N MET A 329 2.47 3.18 -20.01
CA MET A 329 1.40 3.87 -20.72
C MET A 329 1.24 5.33 -20.28
N SER A 330 1.48 5.61 -18.99
CA SER A 330 1.37 6.96 -18.44
C SER A 330 2.52 7.85 -18.93
N ASP A 331 3.72 7.30 -19.06
CA ASP A 331 4.95 8.00 -19.41
C ASP A 331 5.29 7.97 -20.91
N LEU A 332 4.45 7.35 -21.74
CA LEU A 332 4.67 7.29 -23.19
C LEU A 332 4.74 8.72 -23.77
N HIS A 333 5.87 9.05 -24.36
CA HIS A 333 6.15 10.37 -24.93
C HIS A 333 5.77 10.40 -26.42
N PRO A 334 5.26 11.54 -26.97
CA PRO A 334 4.93 11.64 -28.40
C PRO A 334 6.08 11.27 -29.34
N ASP A 335 7.31 11.62 -28.98
CA ASP A 335 8.52 11.31 -29.77
C ASP A 335 8.95 9.83 -29.71
N GLU A 336 8.39 9.05 -28.78
CA GLU A 336 8.59 7.58 -28.76
C GLU A 336 7.70 6.87 -29.78
N VAL A 337 6.78 7.60 -30.44
CA VAL A 337 5.82 7.04 -31.39
C VAL A 337 6.12 7.54 -32.80
N ASP A 338 6.46 6.61 -33.69
CA ASP A 338 6.43 6.88 -35.13
C ASP A 338 4.97 6.87 -35.61
N TRP A 339 4.40 8.06 -35.76
CA TRP A 339 3.02 8.28 -36.19
C TRP A 339 2.76 7.98 -37.66
N THR A 340 3.80 7.66 -38.43
CA THR A 340 3.69 7.25 -39.83
C THR A 340 3.80 5.73 -39.94
N ALA A 341 4.84 5.14 -39.36
CA ALA A 341 5.09 3.70 -39.43
C ALA A 341 4.26 2.88 -38.43
N GLY A 342 3.69 3.51 -37.40
CA GLY A 342 2.97 2.81 -36.34
C GLY A 342 3.89 1.97 -35.46
N ILE A 343 5.03 2.55 -35.06
CA ILE A 343 6.03 1.88 -34.23
C ILE A 343 6.20 2.67 -32.93
N ILE A 344 6.29 1.97 -31.80
CA ILE A 344 6.72 2.58 -30.53
C ILE A 344 8.14 2.15 -30.22
N THR A 345 9.07 3.11 -30.12
CA THR A 345 10.47 2.86 -29.76
C THR A 345 10.77 3.50 -28.42
N ARG A 346 11.11 2.69 -27.41
CA ARG A 346 11.30 3.21 -26.05
C ARG A 346 12.21 2.36 -25.17
N LYS A 347 12.65 2.97 -24.07
CA LYS A 347 13.17 2.29 -22.88
C LYS A 347 12.11 2.24 -21.79
N ARG A 348 12.07 1.16 -21.03
CA ARG A 348 11.13 0.97 -19.92
C ARG A 348 11.28 2.06 -18.86
N SER A 349 10.17 2.70 -18.47
CA SER A 349 10.18 3.87 -17.57
C SER A 349 10.87 3.62 -16.23
N LYS A 350 10.79 2.40 -15.69
CA LYS A 350 11.40 2.05 -14.39
C LYS A 350 12.94 2.07 -14.44
N THR A 351 13.51 1.80 -15.61
CA THR A 351 14.92 1.47 -15.78
C THR A 351 15.58 2.28 -16.90
N ASN A 352 14.89 3.25 -17.48
CA ASN A 352 15.36 4.08 -18.60
C ASN A 352 16.68 4.82 -18.31
N LYS A 353 16.96 5.13 -17.04
CA LYS A 353 18.20 5.79 -16.60
C LYS A 353 19.44 4.90 -16.63
N TYR A 354 19.30 3.60 -16.89
CA TYR A 354 20.43 2.68 -16.95
C TYR A 354 20.78 2.39 -18.40
N ASP A 355 22.03 2.63 -18.78
CA ASP A 355 22.52 2.41 -20.15
C ASP A 355 22.42 0.95 -20.58
N SER A 356 22.51 0.02 -19.64
CA SER A 356 22.39 -1.42 -19.89
C SER A 356 20.98 -1.87 -20.30
N VAL A 357 19.98 -1.01 -20.21
CA VAL A 357 18.59 -1.36 -20.57
C VAL A 357 18.39 -1.08 -22.06
N PRO A 358 17.95 -2.08 -22.84
CA PRO A 358 17.81 -1.92 -24.27
C PRO A 358 16.72 -0.89 -24.60
N THR A 359 16.90 -0.21 -25.72
CA THR A 359 15.80 0.46 -26.40
C THR A 359 15.13 -0.58 -27.30
N VAL A 360 13.83 -0.75 -27.16
CA VAL A 360 13.07 -1.75 -27.92
C VAL A 360 12.03 -1.06 -28.79
N SER A 361 11.96 -1.47 -30.06
CA SER A 361 10.93 -1.04 -31.00
C SER A 361 9.81 -2.07 -31.09
N TYR A 362 8.56 -1.62 -31.07
CA TYR A 362 7.38 -2.46 -31.15
C TYR A 362 6.50 -2.01 -32.32
N PRO A 363 6.38 -2.80 -33.40
CA PRO A 363 5.37 -2.54 -34.41
C PRO A 363 3.99 -2.70 -33.78
N LEU A 364 3.14 -1.70 -33.97
CA LEU A 364 1.77 -1.73 -33.47
C LEU A 364 0.90 -2.53 -34.41
N TRP A 365 0.03 -3.36 -33.84
CA TRP A 365 -1.07 -3.92 -34.59
C TRP A 365 -1.98 -2.79 -35.09
N GLU A 366 -2.55 -2.94 -36.27
CA GLU A 366 -3.41 -1.94 -36.88
C GLU A 366 -4.52 -1.44 -35.93
N PRO A 367 -5.30 -2.30 -35.22
CA PRO A 367 -6.26 -1.83 -34.23
C PRO A 367 -5.65 -1.06 -33.05
N THR A 368 -4.44 -1.44 -32.62
CA THR A 368 -3.71 -0.73 -31.56
C THR A 368 -3.36 0.67 -31.99
N PHE A 369 -2.79 0.81 -33.21
CA PHE A 369 -2.36 2.09 -33.73
C PHE A 369 -3.54 3.03 -34.01
N GLU A 370 -4.61 2.52 -34.59
CA GLU A 370 -5.82 3.29 -34.87
C GLU A 370 -6.49 3.80 -33.58
N LEU A 371 -6.55 2.96 -32.54
CA LEU A 371 -7.02 3.42 -31.24
C LEU A 371 -6.07 4.43 -30.59
N LEU A 372 -4.75 4.25 -30.73
CA LEU A 372 -3.76 5.18 -30.19
C LEU A 372 -3.91 6.56 -30.83
N LYS A 373 -4.06 6.65 -32.15
CA LYS A 373 -4.32 7.92 -32.86
C LYS A 373 -5.58 8.62 -32.37
N LYS A 374 -6.67 7.85 -32.15
CA LYS A 374 -7.97 8.38 -31.70
C LYS A 374 -7.95 8.87 -30.25
N GLU A 375 -7.16 8.22 -29.40
CA GLU A 375 -7.15 8.46 -27.96
C GLU A 375 -5.96 9.33 -27.50
N LYS A 376 -5.06 9.73 -28.40
CA LYS A 376 -3.90 10.56 -28.06
C LYS A 376 -4.33 11.92 -27.51
N SER A 377 -3.62 12.42 -26.50
CA SER A 377 -3.76 13.80 -26.04
C SER A 377 -3.11 14.78 -27.02
N SER A 378 -3.48 16.05 -26.88
CA SER A 378 -2.79 17.20 -27.52
C SER A 378 -1.58 17.69 -26.72
N ASP A 379 -1.20 16.97 -25.66
CA ASP A 379 -0.09 17.31 -24.79
C ASP A 379 1.24 16.96 -25.44
N LYS A 380 2.26 17.78 -25.18
CA LYS A 380 3.60 17.61 -25.78
C LYS A 380 4.45 16.57 -25.08
N GLU A 381 4.17 16.29 -23.81
CA GLU A 381 4.98 15.41 -22.96
C GLU A 381 4.41 13.99 -22.89
N ARG A 382 3.10 13.84 -23.05
CA ARG A 382 2.41 12.56 -22.85
C ARG A 382 1.41 12.27 -23.95
N VAL A 383 1.52 11.08 -24.52
CA VAL A 383 0.58 10.55 -25.52
C VAL A 383 -0.79 10.29 -24.90
N LEU A 384 -0.84 9.84 -23.64
CA LEU A 384 -2.09 9.48 -22.98
C LEU A 384 -2.27 10.23 -21.65
N LEU A 385 -3.39 10.95 -21.56
CA LEU A 385 -3.85 11.60 -20.33
C LEU A 385 -5.23 11.08 -19.92
N THR A 386 -5.65 11.39 -18.70
CA THR A 386 -7.05 11.24 -18.29
C THR A 386 -7.93 12.25 -19.03
N ASN A 387 -9.24 12.06 -19.00
CA ASN A 387 -10.21 13.03 -19.54
C ASN A 387 -10.13 14.41 -18.86
N THR A 388 -9.42 14.51 -17.73
CA THR A 388 -9.15 15.77 -17.01
C THR A 388 -7.78 16.36 -17.31
N GLY A 389 -7.05 15.81 -18.29
CA GLY A 389 -5.72 16.28 -18.70
C GLY A 389 -4.61 15.92 -17.72
N LYS A 390 -4.78 14.92 -16.86
CA LYS A 390 -3.76 14.48 -15.89
C LYS A 390 -3.07 13.22 -16.35
N ALA A 391 -1.85 12.95 -15.86
CA ALA A 391 -1.18 11.68 -16.10
C ALA A 391 -2.06 10.49 -15.67
N LEU A 392 -2.01 9.40 -16.44
CA LEU A 392 -2.82 8.20 -16.17
C LEU A 392 -2.50 7.56 -14.83
N LYS A 393 -1.25 7.68 -14.39
CA LYS A 393 -0.76 7.21 -13.11
C LYS A 393 0.03 8.31 -12.41
N THR A 394 -0.34 8.62 -11.17
CA THR A 394 0.38 9.56 -10.31
C THR A 394 0.56 8.96 -8.93
N GLU A 395 1.68 9.30 -8.29
CA GLU A 395 2.03 8.87 -6.95
C GLU A 395 2.92 9.93 -6.32
N PHE A 396 2.44 10.57 -5.25
CA PHE A 396 3.15 11.62 -4.53
C PHE A 396 2.75 11.62 -3.05
N LEU A 397 3.54 12.26 -2.20
CA LEU A 397 3.17 12.55 -0.82
C LEU A 397 2.44 13.89 -0.76
N ASP A 398 1.32 13.95 -0.06
CA ASP A 398 0.65 15.22 0.25
C ASP A 398 1.33 15.97 1.40
N ALA A 399 0.82 17.17 1.73
CA ALA A 399 1.33 18.00 2.82
C ALA A 399 1.23 17.33 4.21
N SER A 400 0.43 16.26 4.34
CA SER A 400 0.31 15.47 5.57
C SER A 400 1.17 14.21 5.53
N ASN A 401 2.13 14.11 4.59
CA ASN A 401 2.99 12.95 4.36
C ASN A 401 2.21 11.66 4.04
N LYS A 402 0.98 11.78 3.55
CA LYS A 402 0.18 10.63 3.11
C LYS A 402 0.34 10.42 1.62
N ILE A 403 0.42 9.16 1.23
CA ILE A 403 0.52 8.81 -0.18
C ILE A 403 -0.80 9.08 -0.90
N GLN A 404 -0.73 9.89 -1.95
CA GLN A 404 -1.81 10.10 -2.89
C GLN A 404 -1.48 9.36 -4.18
N LYS A 405 -2.39 8.47 -4.58
CA LYS A 405 -2.22 7.64 -5.77
C LYS A 405 -3.44 7.72 -6.67
N THR A 406 -3.18 7.97 -7.95
CA THR A 406 -4.16 7.78 -9.02
C THR A 406 -3.65 6.73 -9.98
N ASP A 407 -4.52 5.82 -10.40
CA ASP A 407 -4.22 4.81 -11.43
C ASP A 407 -5.49 4.58 -12.25
N ALA A 408 -5.64 5.39 -13.31
CA ALA A 408 -6.80 5.35 -14.19
C ALA A 408 -6.87 4.03 -14.97
N VAL A 409 -5.71 3.49 -15.37
CA VAL A 409 -5.61 2.22 -16.10
C VAL A 409 -6.09 1.08 -15.23
N ARG A 410 -5.55 0.93 -14.00
CA ARG A 410 -5.99 -0.11 -13.05
C ARG A 410 -7.47 -0.02 -12.76
N SER A 411 -8.00 1.20 -12.61
CA SER A 411 -9.42 1.41 -12.33
C SER A 411 -10.30 0.93 -13.48
N SER A 412 -9.93 1.23 -14.73
CA SER A 412 -10.65 0.74 -15.92
C SER A 412 -10.56 -0.78 -16.08
N ILE A 413 -9.37 -1.36 -15.89
CA ILE A 413 -9.17 -2.82 -15.96
C ILE A 413 -9.96 -3.56 -14.88
N ARG A 414 -9.98 -3.06 -13.63
CA ARG A 414 -10.77 -3.67 -12.55
C ARG A 414 -12.27 -3.66 -12.83
N ARG A 415 -12.77 -2.56 -13.40
CA ARG A 415 -14.18 -2.46 -13.78
C ARG A 415 -14.50 -3.45 -14.89
N LEU A 416 -13.63 -3.57 -15.89
CA LEU A 416 -13.79 -4.55 -16.96
C LEU A 416 -13.74 -5.99 -16.44
N ALA A 417 -12.74 -6.34 -15.63
CA ALA A 417 -12.61 -7.66 -15.01
C ALA A 417 -13.87 -8.06 -14.24
N LYS A 418 -14.46 -7.12 -13.49
CA LYS A 418 -15.72 -7.33 -12.79
C LYS A 418 -16.89 -7.53 -13.76
N ASN A 419 -17.01 -6.69 -14.78
CA ASN A 419 -18.13 -6.74 -15.72
C ASN A 419 -18.10 -7.99 -16.61
N ALA A 420 -16.89 -8.43 -17.00
CA ALA A 420 -16.68 -9.62 -17.80
C ALA A 420 -16.64 -10.90 -16.96
N GLU A 421 -16.70 -10.80 -15.63
CA GLU A 421 -16.58 -11.92 -14.69
C GLU A 421 -15.30 -12.76 -14.90
N ILE A 422 -14.21 -12.09 -15.34
CA ILE A 422 -12.90 -12.70 -15.57
C ILE A 422 -11.90 -12.09 -14.59
N ASP A 423 -11.31 -12.92 -13.71
CA ASP A 423 -10.22 -12.47 -12.84
C ASP A 423 -8.94 -12.27 -13.65
N PHE A 424 -8.57 -11.00 -13.87
CA PHE A 424 -7.30 -10.67 -14.50
C PHE A 424 -6.74 -9.32 -14.06
N THR A 425 -5.46 -9.13 -14.36
CA THR A 425 -4.76 -7.85 -14.18
C THR A 425 -3.99 -7.48 -15.44
N LEU A 426 -3.68 -6.19 -15.61
CA LEU A 426 -2.87 -5.74 -16.76
C LEU A 426 -1.52 -6.48 -16.85
N LYS A 427 -0.91 -6.82 -15.71
CA LYS A 427 0.35 -7.56 -15.68
C LYS A 427 0.21 -8.99 -16.24
N MET A 428 -0.98 -9.57 -16.21
CA MET A 428 -1.21 -10.89 -16.83
C MET A 428 -1.16 -10.80 -18.35
N LEU A 429 -1.56 -9.68 -18.96
CA LEU A 429 -1.50 -9.50 -20.42
C LEU A 429 -0.09 -9.64 -20.96
N LYS A 430 0.86 -8.85 -20.43
CA LYS A 430 2.28 -8.96 -20.81
C LYS A 430 2.87 -10.34 -20.54
N LYS A 431 2.40 -11.03 -19.49
CA LYS A 431 2.84 -12.40 -19.17
C LYS A 431 2.27 -13.40 -20.16
N THR A 432 1.02 -13.24 -20.59
CA THR A 432 0.40 -14.05 -21.65
C THR A 432 1.19 -13.91 -22.93
N SER A 433 1.43 -12.67 -23.39
CA SER A 433 2.23 -12.40 -24.60
C SER A 433 3.63 -12.99 -24.52
N ALA A 434 4.36 -12.73 -23.44
CA ALA A 434 5.70 -13.28 -23.24
C ALA A 434 5.70 -14.83 -23.17
N SER A 435 4.66 -15.43 -22.61
CA SER A 435 4.53 -16.89 -22.56
C SER A 435 4.24 -17.49 -23.94
N LEU A 436 3.42 -16.83 -24.77
CA LEU A 436 3.14 -17.25 -26.14
C LEU A 436 4.40 -17.18 -27.00
N ILE A 437 5.14 -16.07 -26.92
CA ILE A 437 6.44 -15.91 -27.60
C ILE A 437 7.41 -17.01 -27.16
N ARG A 438 7.56 -17.21 -25.84
CA ARG A 438 8.48 -18.23 -25.29
C ARG A 438 8.14 -19.65 -25.75
N ASN A 439 6.86 -19.96 -25.90
CA ASN A 439 6.39 -21.30 -26.28
C ASN A 439 6.35 -21.50 -27.80
N ASN A 440 6.58 -20.45 -28.60
CA ASN A 440 6.69 -20.55 -30.04
C ASN A 440 8.12 -20.98 -30.42
N ARG A 441 8.24 -22.05 -31.23
CA ARG A 441 9.53 -22.61 -31.65
C ARG A 441 10.42 -21.62 -32.42
N HIS A 442 9.84 -20.68 -33.16
CA HIS A 442 10.57 -19.70 -33.97
C HIS A 442 11.01 -18.46 -33.18
N TYR A 443 10.33 -18.15 -32.07
CA TYR A 443 10.52 -16.91 -31.29
C TYR A 443 11.00 -17.15 -29.86
N GLN A 444 11.33 -18.39 -29.52
CA GLN A 444 11.85 -18.78 -28.22
C GLN A 444 13.13 -17.99 -27.88
N GLY A 445 13.19 -17.39 -26.69
CA GLY A 445 14.32 -16.57 -26.23
C GLY A 445 14.08 -15.06 -26.41
N LEU A 446 13.10 -14.64 -27.21
CA LEU A 446 12.76 -13.23 -27.39
C LEU A 446 11.91 -12.66 -26.25
N GLU A 447 11.41 -13.49 -25.32
CA GLU A 447 10.49 -13.04 -24.28
C GLU A 447 11.13 -12.01 -23.33
N SER A 448 12.43 -12.09 -23.09
CA SER A 448 13.14 -11.12 -22.24
C SER A 448 13.28 -9.77 -22.93
N LEU A 449 13.55 -9.78 -24.24
CA LEU A 449 13.63 -8.58 -25.07
C LEU A 449 12.24 -7.93 -25.21
N PHE A 450 11.20 -8.72 -25.50
CA PHE A 450 9.81 -8.26 -25.56
C PHE A 450 9.33 -7.64 -24.24
N LEU A 451 9.82 -8.13 -23.09
CA LEU A 451 9.47 -7.58 -21.78
C LEU A 451 10.34 -6.37 -21.38
N ASP A 452 11.27 -5.96 -22.25
CA ASP A 452 12.28 -4.93 -22.01
C ASP A 452 13.01 -5.16 -20.67
N HIS A 453 13.50 -6.38 -20.50
CA HIS A 453 14.31 -6.76 -19.35
C HIS A 453 15.78 -6.47 -19.63
N ALA A 454 16.46 -5.88 -18.63
CA ALA A 454 17.90 -5.72 -18.70
C ALA A 454 18.59 -7.09 -18.79
N PRO A 455 19.63 -7.22 -19.62
CA PRO A 455 20.43 -8.43 -19.76
C PRO A 455 20.98 -8.88 -18.40
N LEU A 456 20.76 -10.15 -18.06
CA LEU A 456 21.09 -10.72 -16.76
C LEU A 456 22.54 -11.18 -16.68
N SER A 457 23.13 -11.62 -17.79
CA SER A 457 24.51 -12.09 -17.84
C SER A 457 25.45 -11.09 -18.52
N MET A 458 26.76 -11.20 -18.25
CA MET A 458 27.79 -10.43 -18.98
C MET A 458 27.82 -10.80 -20.47
N ALA A 459 27.47 -12.04 -20.82
CA ALA A 459 27.37 -12.46 -22.21
C ALA A 459 26.26 -11.70 -22.96
N ASP A 460 25.07 -11.62 -22.35
CA ASP A 460 23.93 -10.88 -22.90
C ASP A 460 24.21 -9.37 -23.04
N ARG A 461 25.12 -8.82 -22.20
CA ARG A 461 25.50 -7.40 -22.23
C ARG A 461 26.44 -7.03 -23.37
N HIS A 462 27.27 -7.97 -23.83
CA HIS A 462 28.41 -7.65 -24.70
C HIS A 462 28.41 -8.37 -26.05
N TYR A 463 27.65 -9.47 -26.22
CA TYR A 463 27.83 -10.37 -27.37
C TYR A 463 26.59 -10.65 -28.23
N THR A 464 25.42 -10.13 -27.88
CA THR A 464 24.18 -10.32 -28.66
C THR A 464 23.72 -9.02 -29.31
N THR A 465 23.87 -8.92 -30.63
CA THR A 465 23.10 -7.96 -31.44
C THR A 465 21.61 -8.23 -31.20
N VAL A 466 20.86 -7.20 -30.80
CA VAL A 466 19.42 -7.31 -30.52
C VAL A 466 18.72 -7.76 -31.82
N PRO A 467 18.08 -8.93 -31.87
CA PRO A 467 17.42 -9.43 -33.08
C PRO A 467 16.07 -8.72 -33.29
N GLN A 468 16.11 -7.41 -33.55
CA GLN A 468 14.93 -6.54 -33.61
C GLN A 468 13.97 -6.93 -34.73
N ASP A 469 14.47 -7.37 -35.89
CA ASP A 469 13.62 -7.81 -36.99
C ASP A 469 12.83 -9.07 -36.62
N LEU A 470 13.49 -10.04 -35.98
CA LEU A 470 12.82 -11.24 -35.48
C LEU A 470 11.81 -10.92 -34.36
N LEU A 471 12.09 -9.92 -33.52
CA LEU A 471 11.12 -9.42 -32.56
C LEU A 471 9.91 -8.78 -33.25
N ASN A 472 10.12 -8.00 -34.32
CA ASN A 472 9.04 -7.39 -35.07
C ASN A 472 8.10 -8.46 -35.66
N GLU A 473 8.68 -9.51 -36.26
CA GLU A 473 7.93 -10.68 -36.75
C GLU A 473 7.16 -11.37 -35.61
N ALA A 474 7.80 -11.59 -34.46
CA ALA A 474 7.16 -12.20 -33.30
C ALA A 474 5.98 -11.36 -32.77
N VAL A 475 6.12 -10.03 -32.73
CA VAL A 475 5.07 -9.10 -32.29
C VAL A 475 3.88 -9.13 -33.26
N LEU A 476 4.13 -9.14 -34.58
CA LEU A 476 3.06 -9.22 -35.57
C LEU A 476 2.34 -10.57 -35.51
N TRP A 477 3.10 -11.68 -35.47
CA TRP A 477 2.55 -13.02 -35.29
C TRP A 477 1.68 -13.11 -34.04
N LEU A 478 2.11 -12.53 -32.92
CA LEU A 478 1.35 -12.53 -31.67
C LEU A 478 -0.04 -11.89 -31.82
N GLY A 479 -0.17 -10.85 -32.66
CA GLY A 479 -1.45 -10.21 -32.93
C GLY A 479 -2.42 -11.12 -33.68
N ASP A 480 -1.90 -11.89 -34.63
CA ASP A 480 -2.67 -12.89 -35.38
C ASP A 480 -3.03 -14.10 -34.48
N GLU A 481 -2.09 -14.60 -33.67
CA GLU A 481 -2.31 -15.70 -32.71
C GLU A 481 -3.40 -15.36 -31.68
N LEU A 482 -3.44 -14.11 -31.21
CA LEU A 482 -4.46 -13.63 -30.29
C LEU A 482 -5.81 -13.36 -30.99
N GLY A 483 -5.89 -13.42 -32.32
CA GLY A 483 -7.08 -13.11 -33.11
C GLY A 483 -7.53 -11.65 -32.99
N VAL A 484 -6.58 -10.72 -32.81
CA VAL A 484 -6.92 -9.31 -32.54
C VAL A 484 -7.67 -8.68 -33.71
N LYS A 485 -7.22 -8.91 -34.95
CA LYS A 485 -7.90 -8.38 -36.15
C LYS A 485 -9.33 -8.90 -36.26
N ASP A 486 -9.56 -10.18 -35.98
CA ASP A 486 -10.87 -10.80 -36.10
C ASP A 486 -11.86 -10.25 -35.07
N VAL A 487 -11.40 -10.03 -33.83
CA VAL A 487 -12.22 -9.38 -32.79
C VAL A 487 -12.65 -7.97 -33.23
N PHE A 488 -11.77 -7.19 -33.86
CA PHE A 488 -12.11 -5.84 -34.30
C PHE A 488 -13.00 -5.81 -35.54
N LYS A 489 -12.76 -6.70 -36.52
CA LYS A 489 -13.65 -6.87 -37.68
C LYS A 489 -15.07 -7.24 -37.27
N ALA A 490 -15.22 -8.16 -36.31
CA ALA A 490 -16.53 -8.57 -35.80
C ALA A 490 -17.29 -7.45 -35.07
N LEU A 491 -16.58 -6.43 -34.55
CA LEU A 491 -17.19 -5.29 -33.86
C LEU A 491 -17.57 -4.14 -34.81
N GLU A 492 -17.01 -4.12 -36.02
CA GLU A 492 -17.28 -3.10 -37.04
C GLU A 492 -18.43 -3.46 -37.96
N GLN A 493 -18.84 -4.74 -37.98
CA GLN A 493 -20.08 -5.13 -38.64
C GLN A 493 -21.26 -4.63 -37.81
N PRO A 494 -22.06 -3.67 -38.30
CA PRO A 494 -23.28 -3.28 -37.62
C PRO A 494 -24.18 -4.52 -37.56
N ASP A 495 -24.81 -4.76 -36.41
CA ASP A 495 -25.78 -5.85 -36.22
C ASP A 495 -26.66 -5.98 -37.47
N GLY A 496 -26.51 -7.11 -38.18
CA GLY A 496 -27.33 -7.44 -39.35
C GLY A 496 -28.76 -7.77 -38.96
#